data_AF-A0A1I5XVG0-F1
#
_entry.id   AF-A0A1I5XVG0-F1
#
_cell.length_a   1.000
_cell.length_b   1.000
_cell.length_c   1.000
_cell.angle_alpha   90.00
_cell.angle_beta   90.00
_cell.angle_gamma   90.00
#
_symmetry.space_group_name_H-M   'P 1'
#
loop_
_entity.id
_entity.type
_entity.pdbx_description
1 polymer ?
#
loop_
_entity_poly.entity_id
_entity_poly.type
_entity_poly.pdbx_seq_one_letter_code
_entity_poly.pdbx_strand_id
1 'polypeptide(L)'
;MSALHTDPMSIRKESGLPTLAHLNLIAAAFEAVDGNDWADDVAEFIKEMAYLVDDLSAEQVLRDVNEDRSVSGFPEVKGVDQVEAEMSERKRYYRNAIKDALNRLPTASLVEAMTLAVDGITCGGEDHAPELIDELVDSYAVETQGFLQKEAENAQKLIKAARDSAKSGENVVKPLVDKLEAVARNWDKVAQPIQLSAKARGIEHAPSHEIAYSIRSLAIDLFNEHDMLTQSQRLTGLIQELFAELPEIAEQIELDSDALADISQRRNESVAIDPIRTLCESVLKSIERNPRAAHSEGLRLLNEGGELLKVAPIKSSSPTYLEAKDILAISLMQCAVAYGNETSKWEPCVSLLENALKLATEVKLRQKISENLVIVKANHASLGDLEPIEKAPSLSSFNGIGVTLYGRTDKYPSDGSYMATYYFVFFFIPIFPIARYRVIPTDGGYRFLGKGRLRTFDKWHIAISLGLIMLMFANV
;
A
#
# COMPACT_ATOMS: atom_id res chain seq x y z
N MET A 1 23.22 61.08 -3.59
CA MET A 1 24.08 60.15 -4.36
C MET A 1 25.10 59.41 -3.51
N SER A 2 25.89 60.02 -2.60
CA SER A 2 26.92 59.25 -1.86
C SER A 2 26.37 58.21 -0.88
N ALA A 3 25.19 58.42 -0.29
CA ALA A 3 24.56 57.45 0.62
C ALA A 3 24.03 56.20 -0.11
N LEU A 4 23.41 56.39 -1.29
CA LEU A 4 22.86 55.32 -2.14
C LEU A 4 23.92 54.31 -2.60
N HIS A 5 25.15 54.74 -2.83
CA HIS A 5 26.25 53.85 -3.19
C HIS A 5 26.85 53.08 -2.00
N THR A 6 26.52 53.48 -0.76
CA THR A 6 27.07 52.86 0.45
C THR A 6 26.10 51.84 1.03
N ASP A 7 24.80 52.12 0.96
CA ASP A 7 23.72 51.21 1.37
C ASP A 7 22.49 51.51 0.48
N PRO A 8 22.38 50.90 -0.72
CA PRO A 8 21.25 51.12 -1.62
C PRO A 8 19.91 50.78 -0.96
N MET A 9 19.92 49.80 -0.06
CA MET A 9 18.75 49.30 0.65
C MET A 9 18.29 50.22 1.79
N SER A 10 19.11 51.19 2.20
CA SER A 10 18.70 52.21 3.18
C SER A 10 17.49 53.04 2.74
N ILE A 11 17.23 53.09 1.42
CA ILE A 11 16.13 53.85 0.83
C ILE A 11 14.76 53.45 1.37
N ARG A 12 14.62 52.18 1.80
CA ARG A 12 13.40 51.62 2.38
C ARG A 12 12.98 52.31 3.68
N LYS A 13 13.89 53.05 4.31
CA LYS A 13 13.64 53.81 5.54
C LYS A 13 13.14 55.24 5.28
N GLU A 14 13.26 55.72 4.04
CA GLU A 14 12.76 57.03 3.66
C GLU A 14 11.23 57.01 3.58
N SER A 15 10.58 58.03 4.15
CA SER A 15 9.12 58.11 4.24
C SER A 15 8.62 59.52 3.95
N GLY A 16 7.36 59.65 3.54
CA GLY A 16 6.74 60.94 3.23
C GLY A 16 7.12 61.53 1.86
N LEU A 17 7.75 60.73 0.99
CA LEU A 17 8.01 61.09 -0.41
C LEU A 17 6.75 60.87 -1.26
N PRO A 18 6.46 61.73 -2.26
CA PRO A 18 5.48 61.42 -3.29
C PRO A 18 5.81 60.11 -4.01
N THR A 19 4.81 59.30 -4.37
CA THR A 19 5.00 57.94 -4.93
C THR A 19 5.94 57.93 -6.13
N LEU A 20 5.78 58.84 -7.09
CA LEU A 20 6.65 58.93 -8.26
C LEU A 20 8.11 59.25 -7.89
N ALA A 21 8.33 60.13 -6.91
CA ALA A 21 9.66 60.47 -6.43
C ALA A 21 10.31 59.28 -5.72
N HIS A 22 9.53 58.54 -4.91
CA HIS A 22 9.99 57.34 -4.23
C HIS A 22 10.38 56.25 -5.24
N LEU A 23 9.55 55.99 -6.25
CA LEU A 23 9.85 55.01 -7.31
C LEU A 23 11.12 55.36 -8.10
N ASN A 24 11.31 56.64 -8.45
CA ASN A 24 12.54 57.08 -9.12
C ASN A 24 13.78 56.88 -8.24
N LEU A 25 13.63 57.08 -6.94
CA LEU A 25 14.71 56.92 -5.98
C LEU A 25 15.05 55.43 -5.77
N ILE A 26 14.05 54.56 -5.70
CA ILE A 26 14.20 53.10 -5.69
C ILE A 26 14.87 52.61 -6.98
N ALA A 27 14.45 53.10 -8.15
CA ALA A 27 15.07 52.76 -9.42
C ALA A 27 16.56 53.13 -9.47
N ALA A 28 16.92 54.30 -8.94
CA ALA A 28 18.32 54.72 -8.82
C ALA A 28 19.12 53.86 -7.81
N ALA A 29 18.48 53.36 -6.75
CA ALA A 29 19.11 52.42 -5.84
C ALA A 29 19.36 51.05 -6.49
N PHE A 30 18.46 50.58 -7.36
CA PHE A 30 18.70 49.36 -8.16
C PHE A 30 19.95 49.48 -9.04
N GLU A 31 20.30 50.67 -9.52
CA GLU A 31 21.56 50.90 -10.27
C GLU A 31 22.82 50.64 -9.43
N ALA A 32 22.72 50.72 -8.10
CA ALA A 32 23.81 50.45 -7.18
C ALA A 32 23.88 49.00 -6.67
N VAL A 33 22.88 48.16 -6.98
CA VAL A 33 22.90 46.72 -6.65
C VAL A 33 24.02 46.02 -7.42
N ASP A 34 24.81 45.22 -6.72
CA ASP A 34 25.92 44.45 -7.26
C ASP A 34 25.92 42.98 -6.79
N GLY A 35 26.90 42.20 -7.25
CA GLY A 35 26.97 40.76 -7.00
C GLY A 35 27.21 40.34 -5.54
N ASN A 36 27.37 41.28 -4.60
CA ASN A 36 27.50 41.02 -3.17
C ASN A 36 26.17 41.16 -2.42
N ASP A 37 25.14 41.73 -3.05
CA ASP A 37 23.82 41.88 -2.43
C ASP A 37 23.11 40.53 -2.30
N TRP A 38 22.37 40.36 -1.21
CA TRP A 38 21.70 39.11 -0.90
C TRP A 38 20.39 38.98 -1.68
N ALA A 39 20.09 37.76 -2.13
CA ALA A 39 18.90 37.48 -2.92
C ALA A 39 17.61 37.89 -2.20
N ASP A 40 17.50 37.59 -0.90
CA ASP A 40 16.36 37.98 -0.05
C ASP A 40 16.15 39.49 -0.01
N ASP A 41 17.24 40.27 0.09
CA ASP A 41 17.17 41.73 0.13
C ASP A 41 16.74 42.32 -1.19
N VAL A 42 17.29 41.81 -2.30
CA VAL A 42 16.90 42.23 -3.65
C VAL A 42 15.46 41.84 -3.94
N ALA A 43 15.03 40.64 -3.51
CA ALA A 43 13.65 40.19 -3.65
C ALA A 43 12.68 41.12 -2.92
N GLU A 44 12.91 41.41 -1.63
CA GLU A 44 12.06 42.34 -0.88
C GLU A 44 12.03 43.73 -1.52
N PHE A 45 13.16 44.18 -2.05
CA PHE A 45 13.23 45.46 -2.73
C PHE A 45 12.41 45.52 -4.02
N ILE A 46 12.38 44.42 -4.78
CA ILE A 46 11.50 44.26 -5.95
C ILE A 46 10.03 44.32 -5.52
N LYS A 47 9.67 43.67 -4.41
CA LYS A 47 8.29 43.66 -3.88
C LYS A 47 7.82 45.05 -3.51
N GLU A 48 8.64 45.81 -2.79
CA GLU A 48 8.32 47.20 -2.42
C GLU A 48 8.12 48.07 -3.66
N MET A 49 9.00 47.95 -4.66
CA MET A 49 8.85 48.70 -5.91
C MET A 49 7.55 48.33 -6.65
N ALA A 50 7.22 47.03 -6.70
CA ALA A 50 6.02 46.55 -7.37
C ALA A 50 4.73 47.12 -6.75
N TYR A 51 4.62 47.09 -5.42
CA TYR A 51 3.46 47.69 -4.73
C TYR A 51 3.37 49.20 -4.94
N LEU A 52 4.50 49.91 -4.89
CA LEU A 52 4.53 51.35 -5.14
C LEU A 52 4.15 51.71 -6.60
N VAL A 53 4.51 50.86 -7.56
CA VAL A 53 4.08 51.03 -8.96
C VAL A 53 2.58 50.84 -9.10
N ASP A 54 1.99 49.88 -8.37
CA ASP A 54 0.54 49.64 -8.36
C ASP A 54 -0.24 50.79 -7.72
N ASP A 55 0.34 51.44 -6.70
CA ASP A 55 -0.21 52.63 -6.04
C ASP A 55 -0.07 53.93 -6.87
N LEU A 56 0.66 53.91 -7.99
CA LEU A 56 0.95 55.10 -8.78
C LEU A 56 -0.26 55.58 -9.60
N SER A 57 -0.85 56.71 -9.20
CA SER A 57 -1.98 57.35 -9.90
C SER A 57 -1.55 58.50 -10.83
N ALA A 58 -2.01 58.47 -12.07
CA ALA A 58 -1.77 59.53 -13.06
C ALA A 58 -2.38 60.87 -12.64
N GLU A 59 -3.52 60.85 -11.95
CA GLU A 59 -4.16 62.05 -11.42
C GLU A 59 -3.37 62.67 -10.27
N GLN A 60 -2.80 61.85 -9.37
CA GLN A 60 -1.93 62.36 -8.31
C GLN A 60 -0.65 62.95 -8.91
N VAL A 61 -0.01 62.25 -9.85
CA VAL A 61 1.17 62.77 -10.54
C VAL A 61 0.86 64.08 -11.26
N LEU A 62 -0.28 64.17 -11.96
CA LEU A 62 -0.69 65.40 -12.64
C LEU A 62 -0.87 66.56 -11.66
N ARG A 63 -1.48 66.32 -10.49
CA ARG A 63 -1.63 67.31 -9.43
C ARG A 63 -0.27 67.79 -8.94
N ASP A 64 0.58 66.87 -8.50
CA ASP A 64 1.91 67.19 -7.93
C ASP A 64 2.76 67.99 -8.93
N VAL A 65 2.80 67.53 -10.19
CA VAL A 65 3.56 68.21 -11.26
C VAL A 65 3.00 69.60 -11.55
N ASN A 66 1.69 69.78 -11.59
CA ASN A 66 1.09 71.09 -11.86
C ASN A 66 1.25 72.06 -10.69
N GLU A 67 1.26 71.59 -9.44
CA GLU A 67 1.60 72.40 -8.27
C GLU A 67 3.03 72.97 -8.41
N ASP A 68 4.01 72.13 -8.73
CA ASP A 68 5.40 72.55 -8.96
C ASP A 68 5.55 73.49 -10.17
N ARG A 69 4.82 73.24 -11.26
CA ARG A 69 4.84 74.08 -12.47
C ARG A 69 4.24 75.45 -12.20
N SER A 70 3.16 75.52 -11.43
CA SER A 70 2.50 76.76 -11.03
C SER A 70 3.43 77.63 -10.19
N VAL A 71 4.09 77.04 -9.19
CA VAL A 71 5.11 77.74 -8.37
C VAL A 71 6.28 78.24 -9.23
N SER A 72 6.68 77.47 -10.25
CA SER A 72 7.82 77.77 -11.12
C SER A 72 7.48 78.65 -12.34
N GLY A 73 6.20 79.01 -12.55
CA GLY A 73 5.75 79.83 -13.68
C GLY A 73 5.67 79.12 -15.04
N PHE A 74 5.65 77.78 -15.06
CA PHE A 74 5.45 76.99 -16.28
C PHE A 74 3.96 76.77 -16.58
N PRO A 75 3.56 76.64 -17.87
CA PRO A 75 2.18 76.31 -18.22
C PRO A 75 1.76 74.94 -17.69
N GLU A 76 0.55 74.80 -17.14
CA GLU A 76 0.02 73.52 -16.65
C GLU A 76 -0.15 72.47 -17.75
N VAL A 77 0.04 71.20 -17.37
CA VAL A 77 -0.34 70.02 -18.16
C VAL A 77 -1.85 69.87 -18.07
N LYS A 78 -2.53 69.75 -19.22
CA LYS A 78 -4.00 69.86 -19.29
C LYS A 78 -4.76 68.53 -19.28
N GLY A 79 -4.11 67.43 -19.66
CA GLY A 79 -4.77 66.12 -19.82
C GLY A 79 -4.02 65.02 -19.08
N VAL A 80 -4.76 64.17 -18.38
CA VAL A 80 -4.23 62.99 -17.67
C VAL A 80 -3.58 62.03 -18.66
N ASP A 81 -4.12 61.87 -19.86
CA ASP A 81 -3.59 61.01 -20.93
C ASP A 81 -2.12 61.32 -21.29
N GLN A 82 -1.68 62.58 -21.17
CA GLN A 82 -0.29 62.96 -21.40
C GLN A 82 0.64 62.43 -20.30
N VAL A 83 0.12 62.36 -19.06
CA VAL A 83 0.84 61.79 -17.93
C VAL A 83 0.84 60.27 -18.00
N GLU A 84 -0.27 59.64 -18.41
CA GLU A 84 -0.37 58.18 -18.58
C GLU A 84 0.64 57.63 -19.61
N ALA A 85 0.81 58.34 -20.73
CA ALA A 85 1.80 57.99 -21.75
C ALA A 85 3.23 57.98 -21.19
N GLU A 86 3.61 59.05 -20.46
CA GLU A 86 4.94 59.16 -19.82
C GLU A 86 5.10 58.18 -18.65
N MET A 87 4.01 57.89 -17.93
CA MET A 87 4.00 56.88 -16.86
C MET A 87 4.25 55.48 -17.41
N SER A 88 3.72 55.14 -18.58
CA SER A 88 4.00 53.86 -19.24
C SER A 88 5.49 53.70 -19.55
N GLU A 89 6.12 54.74 -20.11
CA GLU A 89 7.58 54.75 -20.33
C GLU A 89 8.36 54.67 -19.01
N ARG A 90 7.83 55.28 -17.95
CA ARG A 90 8.44 55.25 -16.62
C ARG A 90 8.35 53.87 -15.96
N LYS A 91 7.21 53.17 -16.04
CA LYS A 91 7.06 51.77 -15.61
C LYS A 91 8.06 50.86 -16.34
N ARG A 92 8.24 51.07 -17.65
CA ARG A 92 9.23 50.34 -18.44
C ARG A 92 10.66 50.59 -17.95
N TYR A 93 11.01 51.82 -17.60
CA TYR A 93 12.30 52.15 -16.99
C TYR A 93 12.50 51.41 -15.66
N TYR A 94 11.50 51.38 -14.79
CA TYR A 94 11.55 50.66 -13.50
C TYR A 94 11.80 49.17 -13.68
N ARG A 95 11.06 48.53 -14.57
CA ARG A 95 11.25 47.13 -14.94
C ARG A 95 12.68 46.86 -15.42
N ASN A 96 13.22 47.73 -16.27
CA ASN A 96 14.59 47.59 -16.77
C ASN A 96 15.63 47.79 -15.66
N ALA A 97 15.41 48.71 -14.72
CA ALA A 97 16.31 48.92 -13.59
C ALA A 97 16.40 47.65 -12.71
N ILE A 98 15.25 47.03 -12.39
CA ILE A 98 15.19 45.75 -11.68
C ILE A 98 15.93 44.66 -12.47
N LYS A 99 15.61 44.53 -13.75
CA LYS A 99 16.22 43.51 -14.63
C LYS A 99 17.74 43.66 -14.69
N ASP A 100 18.23 44.88 -14.86
CA ASP A 100 19.67 45.15 -14.92
C ASP A 100 20.34 44.86 -13.57
N ALA A 101 19.66 45.11 -12.46
CA ALA A 101 20.14 44.74 -11.12
C ALA A 101 20.23 43.22 -10.94
N LEU A 102 19.19 42.49 -11.31
CA LEU A 102 19.18 41.03 -11.31
C LEU A 102 20.32 40.46 -12.17
N ASN A 103 20.55 41.04 -13.36
CA ASN A 103 21.64 40.62 -14.26
C ASN A 103 23.05 40.92 -13.74
N ARG A 104 23.21 41.76 -12.71
CA ARG A 104 24.48 41.97 -12.01
C ARG A 104 24.77 40.92 -10.93
N LEU A 105 23.77 40.14 -10.52
CA LEU A 105 23.93 39.08 -9.53
C LEU A 105 24.57 37.83 -10.14
N PRO A 106 25.22 36.98 -9.32
CA PRO A 106 25.53 35.61 -9.71
C PRO A 106 24.25 34.87 -10.13
N THR A 107 24.32 34.00 -11.14
CA THR A 107 23.14 33.32 -11.70
C THR A 107 22.28 32.61 -10.64
N ALA A 108 22.90 31.97 -9.65
CA ALA A 108 22.16 31.30 -8.58
C ALA A 108 21.35 32.28 -7.73
N SER A 109 21.95 33.42 -7.38
CA SER A 109 21.32 34.50 -6.61
C SER A 109 20.25 35.24 -7.41
N LEU A 110 20.42 35.39 -8.72
CA LEU A 110 19.39 35.94 -9.61
C LEU A 110 18.13 35.09 -9.58
N VAL A 111 18.27 33.78 -9.81
CA VAL A 111 17.15 32.84 -9.83
C VAL A 111 16.46 32.80 -8.47
N GLU A 112 17.23 32.80 -7.39
CA GLU A 112 16.72 32.85 -6.02
C GLU A 112 15.96 34.15 -5.74
N ALA A 113 16.52 35.32 -6.07
CA ALA A 113 15.87 36.62 -5.88
C ALA A 113 14.56 36.72 -6.68
N MET A 114 14.58 36.25 -7.94
CA MET A 114 13.38 36.20 -8.77
C MET A 114 12.31 35.28 -8.17
N THR A 115 12.71 34.09 -7.68
CA THR A 115 11.79 33.14 -7.06
C THR A 115 11.15 33.73 -5.81
N LEU A 116 11.95 34.28 -4.89
CA LEU A 116 11.48 34.88 -3.65
C LEU A 116 10.57 36.09 -3.87
N ALA A 117 10.88 36.92 -4.88
CA ALA A 117 10.05 38.08 -5.21
C ALA A 117 8.66 37.65 -5.70
N VAL A 118 8.60 36.68 -6.63
CA VAL A 118 7.33 36.19 -7.18
C VAL A 118 6.55 35.41 -6.12
N ASP A 119 7.21 34.50 -5.39
CA ASP A 119 6.60 33.71 -4.32
C ASP A 119 5.99 34.59 -3.24
N GLY A 120 6.75 35.57 -2.77
CA GLY A 120 6.31 36.48 -1.71
C GLY A 120 5.19 37.44 -2.11
N ILE A 121 5.05 37.78 -3.39
CA ILE A 121 3.97 38.63 -3.90
C ILE A 121 2.70 37.84 -4.18
N THR A 122 2.87 36.63 -4.71
CA THR A 122 1.75 35.77 -5.13
C THR A 122 1.29 34.81 -4.04
N CYS A 123 1.93 34.82 -2.86
CA CYS A 123 1.68 33.86 -1.79
C CYS A 123 1.76 32.40 -2.27
N GLY A 124 2.80 32.05 -3.03
CA GLY A 124 2.92 30.72 -3.63
C GLY A 124 1.99 30.50 -4.84
N GLY A 125 1.68 31.56 -5.59
CA GLY A 125 0.81 31.50 -6.76
C GLY A 125 -0.69 31.53 -6.47
N GLU A 126 -1.11 31.86 -5.25
CA GLU A 126 -2.53 31.94 -4.84
C GLU A 126 -3.16 33.32 -5.12
N ASP A 127 -2.35 34.38 -5.06
CA ASP A 127 -2.76 35.77 -5.26
C ASP A 127 -2.22 36.34 -6.59
N HIS A 128 -2.97 37.24 -7.20
CA HIS A 128 -2.52 37.96 -8.40
C HIS A 128 -1.35 38.90 -8.07
N ALA A 129 -0.35 38.94 -8.96
CA ALA A 129 0.78 39.85 -8.85
C ALA A 129 0.49 41.21 -9.49
N PRO A 130 1.17 42.31 -9.06
CA PRO A 130 1.19 43.56 -9.78
C PRO A 130 1.74 43.39 -11.21
N GLU A 131 1.27 44.22 -12.14
CA GLU A 131 1.65 44.18 -13.58
C GLU A 131 3.17 44.16 -13.79
N LEU A 132 3.92 44.92 -12.98
CA LEU A 132 5.38 44.99 -13.05
C LEU A 132 6.05 43.62 -12.88
N ILE A 133 5.50 42.77 -12.01
CA ILE A 133 6.04 41.44 -11.72
C ILE A 133 5.74 40.49 -12.86
N ASP A 134 4.52 40.51 -13.39
CA ASP A 134 4.16 39.70 -14.56
C ASP A 134 5.06 40.04 -15.76
N GLU A 135 5.29 41.32 -16.05
CA GLU A 135 6.21 41.73 -17.13
C GLU A 135 7.67 41.33 -16.87
N LEU A 136 8.09 41.33 -15.61
CA LEU A 136 9.44 40.92 -15.21
C LEU A 136 9.62 39.41 -15.40
N VAL A 137 8.64 38.61 -14.98
CA VAL A 137 8.63 37.15 -15.19
C VAL A 137 8.57 36.81 -16.68
N ASP A 138 7.75 37.51 -17.47
CA ASP A 138 7.68 37.31 -18.92
C ASP A 138 9.05 37.58 -19.59
N SER A 139 9.77 38.63 -19.15
CA SER A 139 11.15 38.87 -19.65
C SER A 139 12.12 37.78 -19.20
N TYR A 140 12.00 37.30 -17.97
CA TYR A 140 12.84 36.22 -17.44
C TYR A 140 12.60 34.88 -18.16
N ALA A 141 11.34 34.58 -18.49
CA ALA A 141 10.95 33.38 -19.23
C ALA A 141 11.60 33.33 -20.62
N VAL A 142 11.65 34.48 -21.32
CA VAL A 142 12.33 34.58 -22.62
C VAL A 142 13.83 34.34 -22.50
N GLU A 143 14.47 34.87 -21.47
CA GLU A 143 15.94 34.76 -21.29
C GLU A 143 16.38 33.36 -20.84
N THR A 144 15.53 32.67 -20.08
CA THR A 144 15.81 31.33 -19.57
C THR A 144 15.35 30.21 -20.51
N GLN A 145 14.55 30.52 -21.54
CA GLN A 145 14.00 29.54 -22.49
C GLN A 145 15.05 28.58 -23.05
N GLY A 146 16.22 29.09 -23.47
CA GLY A 146 17.29 28.27 -24.04
C GLY A 146 17.90 27.26 -23.05
N PHE A 147 18.01 27.64 -21.78
CA PHE A 147 18.47 26.75 -20.72
C PHE A 147 17.41 25.68 -20.42
N LEU A 148 16.16 26.10 -20.21
CA LEU A 148 15.04 25.21 -19.90
C LEU A 148 14.81 24.18 -21.01
N GLN A 149 14.88 24.59 -22.27
CA GLN A 149 14.75 23.66 -23.40
C GLN A 149 15.88 22.61 -23.41
N LYS A 150 17.12 23.03 -23.16
CA LYS A 150 18.27 22.11 -23.13
C LYS A 150 18.18 21.11 -21.97
N GLU A 151 17.78 21.55 -20.79
CA GLU A 151 17.58 20.66 -19.64
C GLU A 151 16.37 19.72 -19.86
N ALA A 152 15.29 20.19 -20.49
CA ALA A 152 14.18 19.33 -20.90
C ALA A 152 14.64 18.24 -21.88
N GLU A 153 15.44 18.57 -22.89
CA GLU A 153 16.03 17.58 -23.80
C GLU A 153 16.93 16.57 -23.09
N ASN A 154 17.69 17.02 -22.08
CA ASN A 154 18.52 16.14 -21.25
C ASN A 154 17.66 15.17 -20.44
N ALA A 155 16.57 15.66 -19.83
CA ALA A 155 15.60 14.83 -19.13
C ALA A 155 14.99 13.79 -20.06
N GLN A 156 14.55 14.18 -21.27
CA GLN A 156 13.98 13.25 -22.25
C GLN A 156 14.97 12.16 -22.69
N LYS A 157 16.25 12.51 -22.88
CA LYS A 157 17.30 11.52 -23.20
C LYS A 157 17.48 10.52 -22.06
N LEU A 158 17.45 10.98 -20.80
CA LEU A 158 17.58 10.12 -19.62
C LEU A 158 16.34 9.23 -19.43
N ILE A 159 15.14 9.78 -19.64
CA ILE A 159 13.88 9.04 -19.60
C ILE A 159 13.90 7.91 -20.63
N LYS A 160 14.28 8.22 -21.86
CA LYS A 160 14.41 7.22 -22.92
C LYS A 160 15.45 6.15 -22.56
N ALA A 161 16.62 6.55 -22.10
CA ALA A 161 17.67 5.61 -21.70
C ALA A 161 17.22 4.70 -20.55
N ALA A 162 16.50 5.23 -19.56
CA ALA A 162 15.96 4.47 -18.44
C ALA A 162 14.94 3.42 -18.93
N ARG A 163 14.01 3.84 -19.80
CA ARG A 163 13.02 2.97 -20.42
C ARG A 163 13.65 1.85 -21.24
N ASP A 164 14.60 2.18 -22.12
CA ASP A 164 15.30 1.20 -22.97
C ASP A 164 16.12 0.19 -22.14
N SER A 165 16.65 0.63 -20.99
CA SER A 165 17.47 -0.20 -20.11
C SER A 165 16.66 -1.02 -19.09
N ALA A 166 15.35 -0.78 -18.97
CA ALA A 166 14.54 -1.35 -17.89
C ALA A 166 14.50 -2.88 -17.89
N LYS A 167 14.52 -3.52 -19.07
CA LYS A 167 14.63 -4.99 -19.19
C LYS A 167 15.91 -5.58 -18.60
N SER A 168 16.95 -4.76 -18.41
CA SER A 168 18.23 -5.17 -17.82
C SER A 168 18.23 -5.14 -16.29
N GLY A 169 17.11 -4.73 -15.68
CA GLY A 169 16.91 -4.73 -14.23
C GLY A 169 17.21 -3.39 -13.55
N GLU A 170 16.72 -3.27 -12.32
CA GLU A 170 16.67 -2.02 -11.56
C GLU A 170 18.05 -1.38 -11.30
N ASN A 171 19.09 -2.21 -11.12
CA ASN A 171 20.46 -1.73 -10.89
C ASN A 171 21.02 -0.90 -12.04
N VAL A 172 20.56 -1.15 -13.29
CA VAL A 172 20.98 -0.38 -14.48
C VAL A 172 20.16 0.90 -14.62
N VAL A 173 18.89 0.87 -14.21
CA VAL A 173 17.96 2.01 -14.29
C VAL A 173 18.27 3.07 -13.22
N LYS A 174 18.60 2.64 -12.00
CA LYS A 174 18.87 3.52 -10.86
C LYS A 174 19.81 4.71 -11.16
N PRO A 175 21.01 4.54 -11.74
CA PRO A 175 21.90 5.66 -12.04
C PRO A 175 21.36 6.61 -13.13
N LEU A 176 20.42 6.16 -13.97
CA LEU A 176 19.74 7.02 -14.94
C LEU A 176 18.66 7.86 -14.25
N VAL A 177 17.93 7.25 -13.30
CA VAL A 177 16.98 7.96 -12.43
C VAL A 177 17.70 8.99 -11.56
N ASP A 178 18.87 8.66 -10.99
CA ASP A 178 19.69 9.62 -10.21
C ASP A 178 20.05 10.87 -11.02
N LYS A 179 20.43 10.68 -12.29
CA LYS A 179 20.75 11.79 -13.20
C LYS A 179 19.50 12.55 -13.62
N LEU A 180 18.39 11.84 -13.86
CA LEU A 180 17.12 12.47 -14.23
C LEU A 180 16.62 13.37 -13.10
N GLU A 181 16.72 12.91 -11.85
CA GLU A 181 16.40 13.70 -10.67
C GLU A 181 17.23 14.99 -10.61
N ALA A 182 18.55 14.91 -10.81
CA ALA A 182 19.40 16.08 -10.82
C ALA A 182 19.04 17.09 -11.93
N VAL A 183 18.76 16.60 -13.15
CA VAL A 183 18.35 17.44 -14.28
C VAL A 183 16.98 18.08 -14.02
N ALA A 184 16.01 17.31 -13.52
CA ALA A 184 14.67 17.81 -13.21
C ALA A 184 14.71 18.90 -12.13
N ARG A 185 15.49 18.71 -11.06
CA ARG A 185 15.69 19.72 -10.00
C ARG A 185 16.35 20.99 -10.51
N ASN A 186 17.35 20.87 -11.40
CA ASN A 186 17.99 22.03 -12.02
C ASN A 186 17.04 22.79 -12.94
N TRP A 187 16.24 22.07 -13.71
CA TRP A 187 15.21 22.66 -14.57
C TRP A 187 14.19 23.42 -13.73
N ASP A 188 13.66 22.76 -12.70
CA ASP A 188 12.62 23.29 -11.82
C ASP A 188 13.08 24.54 -11.08
N LYS A 189 14.29 24.54 -10.53
CA LYS A 189 14.88 25.71 -9.88
C LYS A 189 14.82 26.97 -10.76
N VAL A 190 15.05 26.85 -12.06
CA VAL A 190 15.00 27.98 -13.00
C VAL A 190 13.57 28.29 -13.45
N ALA A 191 12.70 27.29 -13.51
CA ALA A 191 11.30 27.44 -13.91
C ALA A 191 10.38 27.93 -12.78
N GLN A 192 10.78 27.82 -11.51
CA GLN A 192 9.96 28.14 -10.33
C GLN A 192 9.26 29.51 -10.40
N PRO A 193 9.94 30.63 -10.73
CA PRO A 193 9.25 31.92 -10.83
C PRO A 193 8.15 31.95 -11.91
N ILE A 194 8.37 31.21 -13.00
CA ILE A 194 7.43 31.12 -14.12
C ILE A 194 6.22 30.26 -13.72
N GLN A 195 6.44 29.15 -13.01
CA GLN A 195 5.36 28.29 -12.50
C GLN A 195 4.48 29.04 -11.50
N LEU A 196 5.07 29.78 -10.56
CA LEU A 196 4.35 30.58 -9.58
C LEU A 196 3.51 31.69 -10.23
N SER A 197 4.09 32.46 -11.16
CA SER A 197 3.34 33.48 -11.92
C SER A 197 2.23 32.85 -12.78
N ALA A 198 2.49 31.70 -13.43
CA ALA A 198 1.48 31.01 -14.22
C ALA A 198 0.28 30.57 -13.35
N LYS A 199 0.55 30.00 -12.17
CA LYS A 199 -0.48 29.62 -11.19
C LYS A 199 -1.29 30.83 -10.72
N ALA A 200 -0.62 31.92 -10.32
CA ALA A 200 -1.25 33.18 -9.91
C ALA A 200 -2.16 33.78 -11.00
N ARG A 201 -1.80 33.60 -12.26
CA ARG A 201 -2.56 34.09 -13.42
C ARG A 201 -3.63 33.10 -13.89
N GLY A 202 -3.71 31.90 -13.32
CA GLY A 202 -4.61 30.84 -13.74
C GLY A 202 -4.33 30.33 -15.16
N ILE A 203 -3.07 30.38 -15.60
CA ILE A 203 -2.63 29.90 -16.92
C ILE A 203 -1.71 28.69 -16.79
N GLU A 204 -1.66 27.86 -17.83
CA GLU A 204 -0.80 26.68 -17.85
C GLU A 204 0.62 27.02 -18.32
N HIS A 205 1.63 26.54 -17.59
CA HIS A 205 3.00 26.50 -18.08
C HIS A 205 3.27 25.16 -18.77
N ALA A 206 3.04 25.10 -20.09
CA ALA A 206 3.12 23.86 -20.88
C ALA A 206 4.46 23.08 -20.76
N PRO A 207 5.65 23.72 -20.74
CA PRO A 207 6.91 23.02 -20.51
C PRO A 207 6.98 22.25 -19.17
N SER A 208 6.37 22.79 -18.11
CA SER A 208 6.34 22.09 -16.81
C SER A 208 5.49 20.83 -16.88
N HIS A 209 4.31 20.94 -17.52
CA HIS A 209 3.44 19.80 -17.73
C HIS A 209 4.11 18.71 -18.57
N GLU A 210 4.80 19.07 -19.65
CA GLU A 210 5.47 18.11 -20.53
C GLU A 210 6.52 17.27 -19.78
N ILE A 211 7.35 17.91 -18.96
CA ILE A 211 8.36 17.21 -18.15
C ILE A 211 7.69 16.36 -17.07
N ALA A 212 6.74 16.92 -16.32
CA ALA A 212 6.02 16.19 -15.27
C ALA A 212 5.34 14.93 -15.83
N TYR A 213 4.60 15.06 -16.93
CA TYR A 213 3.95 13.93 -17.60
C TYR A 213 4.95 12.90 -18.14
N SER A 214 6.10 13.33 -18.64
CA SER A 214 7.13 12.42 -19.15
C SER A 214 7.80 11.61 -18.03
N ILE A 215 8.08 12.24 -16.89
CA ILE A 215 8.61 11.56 -15.69
C ILE A 215 7.53 10.61 -15.13
N ARG A 216 6.26 11.05 -15.08
CA ARG A 216 5.13 10.21 -14.63
C ARG A 216 4.97 8.98 -15.51
N SER A 217 5.01 9.15 -16.83
CA SER A 217 4.95 8.03 -17.78
C SER A 217 6.08 7.03 -17.54
N LEU A 218 7.31 7.50 -17.29
CA LEU A 218 8.41 6.60 -16.94
C LEU A 218 8.13 5.84 -15.63
N ALA A 219 7.64 6.52 -14.59
CA ALA A 219 7.32 5.90 -13.31
C ALA A 219 6.29 4.77 -13.46
N ILE A 220 5.26 5.01 -14.27
CA ILE A 220 4.20 4.04 -14.60
C ILE A 220 4.79 2.85 -15.37
N ASP A 221 5.60 3.09 -16.41
CA ASP A 221 6.18 2.03 -17.24
C ASP A 221 7.15 1.15 -16.44
N LEU A 222 8.00 1.76 -15.61
CA LEU A 222 8.93 1.03 -14.74
C LEU A 222 8.20 0.11 -13.76
N PHE A 223 7.05 0.53 -13.25
CA PHE A 223 6.24 -0.32 -12.38
C PHE A 223 5.46 -1.38 -13.16
N ASN A 224 4.65 -0.98 -14.14
CA ASN A 224 3.73 -1.87 -14.82
C ASN A 224 4.42 -2.95 -15.67
N GLU A 225 5.52 -2.61 -16.35
CA GLU A 225 6.21 -3.54 -17.25
C GLU A 225 7.36 -4.29 -16.58
N HIS A 226 7.92 -3.74 -15.49
CA HIS A 226 9.17 -4.25 -14.90
C HIS A 226 9.15 -4.44 -13.39
N ASP A 227 8.03 -4.19 -12.74
CA ASP A 227 7.83 -4.34 -11.29
C ASP A 227 8.81 -3.53 -10.41
N MET A 228 9.37 -2.44 -10.96
CA MET A 228 10.35 -1.58 -10.27
C MET A 228 9.67 -0.58 -9.33
N LEU A 229 9.01 -1.09 -8.29
CA LEU A 229 8.23 -0.31 -7.33
C LEU A 229 9.06 0.83 -6.69
N THR A 230 10.32 0.57 -6.31
CA THR A 230 11.15 1.57 -5.64
C THR A 230 11.50 2.75 -6.56
N GLN A 231 11.83 2.50 -7.83
CA GLN A 231 12.09 3.59 -8.78
C GLN A 231 10.81 4.36 -9.13
N SER A 232 9.68 3.66 -9.26
CA SER A 232 8.38 4.30 -9.50
C SER A 232 8.01 5.26 -8.37
N GLN A 233 8.07 4.80 -7.12
CA GLN A 233 7.81 5.65 -5.94
C GLN A 233 8.74 6.86 -5.87
N ARG A 234 10.02 6.69 -6.21
CA ARG A 234 10.99 7.77 -6.22
C ARG A 234 10.69 8.83 -7.27
N LEU A 235 10.31 8.43 -8.48
CA LEU A 235 9.91 9.34 -9.55
C LEU A 235 8.59 10.04 -9.22
N THR A 236 7.60 9.33 -8.66
CA THR A 236 6.33 9.92 -8.21
C THR A 236 6.57 10.97 -7.12
N GLY A 237 7.40 10.67 -6.12
CA GLY A 237 7.77 11.62 -5.07
C GLY A 237 8.53 12.84 -5.61
N LEU A 238 9.40 12.65 -6.61
CA LEU A 238 10.07 13.76 -7.28
C LEU A 238 9.08 14.70 -7.97
N ILE A 239 8.07 14.16 -8.66
CA ILE A 239 7.07 15.01 -9.33
C ILE A 239 6.23 15.75 -8.30
N GLN A 240 5.84 15.09 -7.20
CA GLN A 240 5.08 15.71 -6.12
C GLN A 240 5.82 16.89 -5.48
N GLU A 241 7.15 16.79 -5.38
CA GLU A 241 7.99 17.86 -4.84
C GLU A 241 8.15 19.03 -5.83
N LEU A 242 8.49 18.75 -7.08
CA LEU A 242 8.87 19.80 -8.05
C LEU A 242 7.67 20.49 -8.71
N PHE A 243 6.53 19.80 -8.84
CA PHE A 243 5.40 20.30 -9.63
C PHE A 243 4.15 20.52 -8.79
N ALA A 244 4.31 20.83 -7.50
CA ALA A 244 3.20 21.12 -6.58
C ALA A 244 2.31 22.28 -7.06
N GLU A 245 2.88 23.22 -7.83
CA GLU A 245 2.17 24.39 -8.37
C GLU A 245 1.33 24.10 -9.61
N LEU A 246 1.28 22.85 -10.07
CA LEU A 246 0.45 22.41 -11.20
C LEU A 246 -0.75 21.61 -10.66
N PRO A 247 -1.95 22.22 -10.53
CA PRO A 247 -3.08 21.57 -9.84
C PRO A 247 -3.47 20.20 -10.42
N GLU A 248 -3.53 20.09 -11.75
CA GLU A 248 -3.89 18.83 -12.43
C GLU A 248 -2.86 17.73 -12.17
N ILE A 249 -1.56 18.07 -12.18
CA ILE A 249 -0.48 17.11 -11.92
C ILE A 249 -0.50 16.72 -10.43
N ALA A 250 -0.67 17.67 -9.53
CA ALA A 250 -0.68 17.42 -8.09
C ALA A 250 -1.76 16.40 -7.70
N GLU A 251 -2.98 16.55 -8.22
CA GLU A 251 -4.08 15.60 -7.97
C GLU A 251 -3.76 14.20 -8.52
N GLN A 252 -3.26 14.11 -9.74
CA GLN A 252 -2.92 12.82 -10.35
C GLN A 252 -1.78 12.10 -9.60
N ILE A 253 -0.78 12.85 -9.14
CA ILE A 253 0.39 12.30 -8.45
C ILE A 253 0.06 11.88 -7.01
N GLU A 254 -0.89 12.56 -6.35
CA GLU A 254 -1.43 12.11 -5.06
C GLU A 254 -2.06 10.71 -5.20
N LEU A 255 -2.91 10.52 -6.22
CA LEU A 255 -3.53 9.21 -6.51
C LEU A 255 -2.49 8.13 -6.83
N ASP A 256 -1.47 8.46 -7.64
CA ASP A 256 -0.39 7.53 -7.97
C ASP A 256 0.41 7.15 -6.71
N SER A 257 0.71 8.12 -5.85
CA SER A 257 1.45 7.93 -4.60
C SER A 257 0.70 6.99 -3.66
N ASP A 258 -0.60 7.23 -3.45
CA ASP A 258 -1.48 6.39 -2.64
C ASP A 258 -1.57 4.97 -3.19
N ALA A 259 -1.74 4.81 -4.51
CA ALA A 259 -1.77 3.50 -5.14
C ALA A 259 -0.47 2.72 -4.93
N LEU A 260 0.69 3.37 -5.09
CA LEU A 260 2.00 2.75 -4.87
C LEU A 260 2.23 2.42 -3.39
N ALA A 261 1.75 3.27 -2.47
CA ALA A 261 1.81 3.02 -1.03
C ALA A 261 0.99 1.77 -0.64
N ASP A 262 -0.23 1.64 -1.16
CA ASP A 262 -1.09 0.48 -0.98
C ASP A 262 -0.46 -0.82 -1.53
N ILE A 263 0.21 -0.73 -2.68
CA ILE A 263 0.94 -1.86 -3.27
C ILE A 263 2.13 -2.25 -2.38
N SER A 264 2.93 -1.28 -1.94
CA SER A 264 4.07 -1.51 -1.04
C SER A 264 3.64 -2.15 0.27
N GLN A 265 2.57 -1.63 0.88
CA GLN A 265 1.99 -2.18 2.10
C GLN A 265 1.56 -3.64 1.89
N ARG A 266 0.80 -3.94 0.82
CA ARG A 266 0.36 -5.31 0.53
C ARG A 266 1.52 -6.29 0.32
N ARG A 267 2.62 -5.85 -0.32
CA ARG A 267 3.83 -6.67 -0.46
C ARG A 267 4.45 -6.99 0.90
N ASN A 268 4.61 -5.98 1.75
CA ASN A 268 5.17 -6.15 3.08
C ASN A 268 4.30 -7.07 3.95
N GLU A 269 2.98 -6.90 3.91
CA GLU A 269 2.05 -7.76 4.62
C GLU A 269 2.09 -9.20 4.09
N SER A 270 2.20 -9.39 2.76
CA SER A 270 2.31 -10.74 2.18
C SER A 270 3.59 -11.45 2.62
N VAL A 271 4.72 -10.76 2.62
CA VAL A 271 6.00 -11.32 3.12
C VAL A 271 5.89 -11.66 4.61
N ALA A 272 5.21 -10.84 5.40
CA ALA A 272 5.03 -11.07 6.83
C ALA A 272 4.24 -12.35 7.16
N ILE A 273 3.47 -12.91 6.22
CA ILE A 273 2.75 -14.19 6.40
C ILE A 273 3.45 -15.40 5.77
N ASP A 274 4.62 -15.23 5.13
CA ASP A 274 5.39 -16.34 4.57
C ASP A 274 5.79 -17.43 5.60
N PRO A 275 6.09 -17.10 6.87
CA PRO A 275 6.29 -18.12 7.90
C PRO A 275 5.05 -19.02 8.10
N ILE A 276 3.84 -18.46 7.99
CA ILE A 276 2.58 -19.20 8.10
C ILE A 276 2.41 -20.11 6.88
N ARG A 277 2.64 -19.58 5.67
CA ARG A 277 2.59 -20.38 4.43
C ARG A 277 3.56 -21.56 4.50
N THR A 278 4.80 -21.30 4.92
CA THR A 278 5.85 -22.31 5.08
C THR A 278 5.46 -23.38 6.11
N LEU A 279 4.89 -22.98 7.26
CA LEU A 279 4.39 -23.92 8.26
C LEU A 279 3.28 -24.81 7.69
N CYS A 280 2.26 -24.21 7.06
CA CYS A 280 1.18 -24.94 6.42
C CYS A 280 1.70 -25.93 5.38
N GLU A 281 2.58 -25.51 4.48
CA GLU A 281 3.19 -26.41 3.49
C GLU A 281 3.95 -27.57 4.13
N SER A 282 4.70 -27.31 5.21
CA SER A 282 5.44 -28.35 5.93
C SER A 282 4.50 -29.39 6.56
N VAL A 283 3.39 -28.93 7.15
CA VAL A 283 2.35 -29.78 7.74
C VAL A 283 1.66 -30.60 6.65
N LEU A 284 1.27 -29.98 5.54
CA LEU A 284 0.62 -30.69 4.44
C LEU A 284 1.50 -31.79 3.84
N LYS A 285 2.80 -31.53 3.65
CA LYS A 285 3.76 -32.55 3.22
C LYS A 285 3.93 -33.66 4.27
N SER A 286 3.85 -33.34 5.56
CA SER A 286 3.95 -34.34 6.65
C SER A 286 2.74 -35.28 6.64
N ILE A 287 1.53 -34.74 6.53
CA ILE A 287 0.29 -35.56 6.56
C ILE A 287 0.10 -36.40 5.30
N GLU A 288 0.60 -35.95 4.15
CA GLU A 288 0.60 -36.75 2.92
C GLU A 288 1.49 -37.99 3.06
N ARG A 289 2.63 -37.87 3.75
CA ARG A 289 3.56 -38.98 3.99
C ARG A 289 3.08 -39.92 5.09
N ASN A 290 2.47 -39.36 6.14
CA ASN A 290 1.97 -40.12 7.28
C ASN A 290 0.62 -39.55 7.78
N PRO A 291 -0.50 -39.99 7.20
CA PRO A 291 -1.82 -39.51 7.60
C PRO A 291 -2.18 -39.75 9.08
N ARG A 292 -1.56 -40.74 9.73
CA ARG A 292 -1.77 -41.01 11.17
C ARG A 292 -1.21 -39.91 12.07
N ALA A 293 -0.21 -39.15 11.60
CA ALA A 293 0.33 -38.01 12.32
C ALA A 293 -0.52 -36.72 12.17
N ALA A 294 -1.55 -36.74 11.32
CA ALA A 294 -2.30 -35.53 10.98
C ALA A 294 -3.01 -34.87 12.16
N HIS A 295 -3.39 -35.63 13.20
CA HIS A 295 -3.93 -35.01 14.42
C HIS A 295 -2.86 -34.20 15.18
N SER A 296 -1.68 -34.77 15.42
CA SER A 296 -0.59 -34.06 16.11
C SER A 296 -0.07 -32.88 15.29
N GLU A 297 0.02 -33.03 13.97
CA GLU A 297 0.41 -31.92 13.08
C GLU A 297 -0.66 -30.81 13.05
N GLY A 298 -1.95 -31.17 13.11
CA GLY A 298 -3.04 -30.20 13.24
C GLY A 298 -2.97 -29.40 14.56
N LEU A 299 -2.64 -30.06 15.68
CA LEU A 299 -2.43 -29.37 16.96
C LEU A 299 -1.19 -28.46 16.93
N ARG A 300 -0.10 -28.92 16.30
CA ARG A 300 1.09 -28.11 16.06
C ARG A 300 0.77 -26.87 15.23
N LEU A 301 0.00 -27.04 14.16
CA LEU A 301 -0.45 -25.95 13.29
C LEU A 301 -1.29 -24.91 14.04
N LEU A 302 -2.18 -25.34 14.96
CA LEU A 302 -2.95 -24.42 15.81
C LEU A 302 -2.05 -23.58 16.71
N ASN A 303 -1.07 -24.21 17.35
CA ASN A 303 -0.19 -23.55 18.31
C ASN A 303 0.81 -22.63 17.60
N GLU A 304 1.63 -23.18 16.70
CA GLU A 304 2.66 -22.42 15.98
C GLU A 304 2.03 -21.40 15.04
N GLY A 305 0.99 -21.78 14.28
CA GLY A 305 0.29 -20.87 13.37
C GLY A 305 -0.45 -19.74 14.09
N GLY A 306 -1.04 -20.02 15.26
CA GLY A 306 -1.69 -19.03 16.10
C GLY A 306 -0.71 -17.98 16.64
N GLU A 307 0.47 -18.41 17.11
CA GLU A 307 1.50 -17.48 17.56
C GLU A 307 2.09 -16.68 16.39
N LEU A 308 2.36 -17.30 15.24
CA LEU A 308 2.82 -16.60 14.04
C LEU A 308 1.83 -15.52 13.58
N LEU A 309 0.53 -15.80 13.59
CA LEU A 309 -0.51 -14.79 13.32
C LEU A 309 -0.48 -13.64 14.32
N LYS A 310 -0.26 -13.93 15.60
CA LYS A 310 -0.29 -12.93 16.67
C LYS A 310 0.91 -11.99 16.63
N VAL A 311 2.08 -12.49 16.27
CA VAL A 311 3.32 -11.69 16.20
C VAL A 311 3.52 -11.01 14.84
N ALA A 312 2.75 -11.40 13.81
CA ALA A 312 2.82 -10.77 12.51
C ALA A 312 2.53 -9.26 12.62
N PRO A 313 3.36 -8.38 12.04
CA PRO A 313 3.18 -6.93 12.09
C PRO A 313 2.07 -6.45 11.12
N ILE A 314 0.89 -7.07 11.19
CA ILE A 314 -0.24 -6.85 10.28
C ILE A 314 -1.49 -6.57 11.12
N LYS A 315 -2.29 -5.59 10.72
CA LYS A 315 -3.58 -5.30 11.39
C LYS A 315 -4.52 -6.49 11.21
N SER A 316 -5.24 -6.86 12.27
CA SER A 316 -6.19 -8.00 12.23
C SER A 316 -7.36 -7.84 11.25
N SER A 317 -7.61 -6.61 10.79
CA SER A 317 -8.61 -6.28 9.78
C SER A 317 -8.06 -6.29 8.34
N SER A 318 -6.75 -6.42 8.15
CA SER A 318 -6.15 -6.45 6.80
C SER A 318 -6.63 -7.68 6.01
N PRO A 319 -6.94 -7.53 4.71
CA PRO A 319 -7.20 -8.66 3.83
C PRO A 319 -6.14 -9.77 3.92
N THR A 320 -4.85 -9.42 4.04
CA THR A 320 -3.75 -10.39 4.13
C THR A 320 -3.74 -11.15 5.46
N TYR A 321 -4.15 -10.50 6.55
CA TYR A 321 -4.33 -11.19 7.83
C TYR A 321 -5.48 -12.21 7.76
N LEU A 322 -6.59 -11.84 7.13
CA LEU A 322 -7.72 -12.75 6.91
C LEU A 322 -7.34 -13.92 5.99
N GLU A 323 -6.58 -13.65 4.92
CA GLU A 323 -6.00 -14.68 4.06
C GLU A 323 -5.16 -15.69 4.86
N ALA A 324 -4.25 -15.22 5.72
CA ALA A 324 -3.44 -16.10 6.56
C ALA A 324 -4.28 -16.98 7.51
N LYS A 325 -5.37 -16.43 8.06
CA LYS A 325 -6.33 -17.23 8.84
C LYS A 325 -7.02 -18.30 8.01
N ASP A 326 -7.45 -17.96 6.80
CA ASP A 326 -8.08 -18.91 5.88
C ASP A 326 -7.11 -20.00 5.43
N ILE A 327 -5.84 -19.68 5.17
CA ILE A 327 -4.77 -20.65 4.87
C ILE A 327 -4.62 -21.66 6.02
N LEU A 328 -4.54 -21.19 7.27
CA LEU A 328 -4.48 -22.06 8.45
C LEU A 328 -5.74 -22.94 8.58
N ALA A 329 -6.92 -22.36 8.38
CA ALA A 329 -8.18 -23.09 8.44
C ALA A 329 -8.27 -24.20 7.38
N ILE A 330 -7.81 -23.94 6.14
CA ILE A 330 -7.74 -24.94 5.07
C ILE A 330 -6.81 -26.10 5.47
N SER A 331 -5.61 -25.78 5.95
CA SER A 331 -4.63 -26.80 6.33
C SER A 331 -5.11 -27.64 7.53
N LEU A 332 -5.81 -27.04 8.50
CA LEU A 332 -6.43 -27.78 9.61
C LEU A 332 -7.55 -28.70 9.14
N MET A 333 -8.40 -28.22 8.23
CA MET A 333 -9.43 -29.05 7.63
C MET A 333 -8.81 -30.26 6.90
N GLN A 334 -7.71 -30.06 6.17
CA GLN A 334 -7.00 -31.15 5.50
C GLN A 334 -6.39 -32.14 6.50
N CYS A 335 -5.85 -31.67 7.62
CA CYS A 335 -5.40 -32.54 8.71
C CYS A 335 -6.55 -33.41 9.27
N ALA A 336 -7.71 -32.82 9.51
CA ALA A 336 -8.89 -33.54 10.00
C ALA A 336 -9.36 -34.61 9.01
N VAL A 337 -9.41 -34.29 7.72
CA VAL A 337 -9.82 -35.23 6.66
C VAL A 337 -8.81 -36.38 6.52
N ALA A 338 -7.51 -36.07 6.46
CA ALA A 338 -6.47 -37.09 6.34
C ALA A 338 -6.47 -38.05 7.55
N TYR A 339 -6.56 -37.51 8.76
CA TYR A 339 -6.60 -38.29 9.99
C TYR A 339 -7.84 -39.19 10.06
N GLY A 340 -9.01 -38.63 9.75
CA GLY A 340 -10.28 -39.35 9.79
C GLY A 340 -10.35 -40.50 8.79
N ASN A 341 -9.89 -40.26 7.57
CA ASN A 341 -9.86 -41.26 6.51
C ASN A 341 -8.94 -42.45 6.85
N GLU A 342 -7.79 -42.20 7.45
CA GLU A 342 -6.82 -43.24 7.80
C GLU A 342 -7.20 -44.02 9.08
N THR A 343 -7.72 -43.32 10.09
CA THR A 343 -7.86 -43.90 11.44
C THR A 343 -9.29 -44.24 11.85
N SER A 344 -10.29 -43.70 11.14
CA SER A 344 -11.70 -43.70 11.57
C SER A 344 -11.91 -43.15 13.00
N LYS A 345 -10.98 -42.32 13.52
CA LYS A 345 -11.10 -41.66 14.83
C LYS A 345 -11.66 -40.25 14.65
N TRP A 346 -12.95 -40.11 14.93
CA TRP A 346 -13.71 -38.92 14.55
C TRP A 346 -13.68 -37.78 15.58
N GLU A 347 -13.51 -38.06 16.88
CA GLU A 347 -13.46 -37.01 17.91
C GLU A 347 -12.32 -36.00 17.68
N PRO A 348 -11.06 -36.43 17.40
CA PRO A 348 -9.99 -35.51 17.03
C PRO A 348 -10.31 -34.67 15.78
N CYS A 349 -10.97 -35.26 14.79
CA CYS A 349 -11.40 -34.56 13.58
C CYS A 349 -12.45 -33.48 13.88
N VAL A 350 -13.41 -33.74 14.79
CA VAL A 350 -14.38 -32.73 15.25
C VAL A 350 -13.64 -31.53 15.84
N SER A 351 -12.71 -31.78 16.76
CA SER A 351 -11.92 -30.71 17.40
C SER A 351 -11.14 -29.87 16.38
N LEU A 352 -10.46 -30.52 15.43
CA LEU A 352 -9.72 -29.80 14.39
C LEU A 352 -10.63 -28.97 13.49
N LEU A 353 -11.78 -29.51 13.06
CA LEU A 353 -12.73 -28.79 12.21
C LEU A 353 -13.43 -27.62 12.94
N GLU A 354 -13.74 -27.77 14.24
CA GLU A 354 -14.29 -26.66 15.03
C GLU A 354 -13.28 -25.52 15.19
N ASN A 355 -11.99 -25.82 15.36
CA ASN A 355 -10.96 -24.79 15.38
C ASN A 355 -10.70 -24.18 14.00
N ALA A 356 -10.73 -24.99 12.93
CA ALA A 356 -10.67 -24.48 11.56
C ALA A 356 -11.82 -23.50 11.28
N LEU A 357 -13.03 -23.79 11.77
CA LEU A 357 -14.20 -22.92 11.59
C LEU A 357 -14.06 -21.57 12.31
N LYS A 358 -13.40 -21.53 13.48
CA LYS A 358 -13.11 -20.28 14.21
C LYS A 358 -12.12 -19.39 13.45
N LEU A 359 -11.18 -20.01 12.73
CA LEU A 359 -10.19 -19.30 11.94
C LEU A 359 -10.78 -18.83 10.60
N ALA A 360 -11.56 -19.67 9.93
CA ALA A 360 -12.11 -19.37 8.62
C ALA A 360 -12.91 -18.05 8.62
N THR A 361 -12.64 -17.23 7.62
CA THR A 361 -13.27 -15.95 7.33
C THR A 361 -14.02 -15.99 6.01
N GLU A 362 -13.54 -16.73 5.01
CA GLU A 362 -14.24 -16.88 3.73
C GLU A 362 -15.55 -17.69 3.88
N VAL A 363 -16.64 -17.18 3.30
CA VAL A 363 -17.98 -17.80 3.36
C VAL A 363 -17.98 -19.22 2.79
N LYS A 364 -17.36 -19.43 1.62
CA LYS A 364 -17.30 -20.75 0.97
C LYS A 364 -16.48 -21.75 1.80
N LEU A 365 -15.37 -21.30 2.37
CA LEU A 365 -14.55 -22.14 3.24
C LEU A 365 -15.31 -22.54 4.51
N ARG A 366 -15.98 -21.60 5.17
CA ARG A 366 -16.83 -21.89 6.34
C ARG A 366 -17.91 -22.90 6.03
N GLN A 367 -18.57 -22.78 4.87
CA GLN A 367 -19.57 -23.73 4.43
C GLN A 367 -18.96 -25.13 4.28
N LYS A 368 -17.84 -25.25 3.55
CA LYS A 368 -17.14 -26.52 3.36
C LYS A 368 -16.70 -27.18 4.67
N ILE A 369 -16.16 -26.39 5.61
CA ILE A 369 -15.78 -26.87 6.94
C ILE A 369 -17.02 -27.33 7.71
N SER A 370 -18.13 -26.59 7.62
CA SER A 370 -19.39 -26.95 8.30
C SER A 370 -20.00 -28.24 7.76
N GLU A 371 -19.97 -28.44 6.43
CA GLU A 371 -20.40 -29.69 5.78
C GLU A 371 -19.55 -30.88 6.25
N ASN A 372 -18.22 -30.73 6.26
CA ASN A 372 -17.31 -31.73 6.81
C ASN A 372 -17.59 -32.01 8.29
N LEU A 373 -17.88 -30.97 9.08
CA LEU A 373 -18.17 -31.11 10.51
C LEU A 373 -19.46 -31.90 10.75
N VAL A 374 -20.50 -31.70 9.93
CA VAL A 374 -21.74 -32.50 9.99
C VAL A 374 -21.43 -33.98 9.73
N ILE A 375 -20.65 -34.28 8.68
CA ILE A 375 -20.27 -35.66 8.33
C ILE A 375 -19.47 -36.31 9.48
N VAL A 376 -18.44 -35.61 9.98
CA VAL A 376 -17.57 -36.14 11.03
C VAL A 376 -18.33 -36.30 12.35
N LYS A 377 -19.26 -35.39 12.71
CA LYS A 377 -20.11 -35.55 13.90
C LYS A 377 -21.07 -36.73 13.77
N ALA A 378 -21.67 -36.94 12.61
CA ALA A 378 -22.51 -38.11 12.35
C ALA A 378 -21.71 -39.42 12.44
N ASN A 379 -20.49 -39.44 11.88
CA ASN A 379 -19.58 -40.58 11.98
C ASN A 379 -19.16 -40.84 13.43
N HIS A 380 -18.85 -39.79 14.20
CA HIS A 380 -18.52 -39.93 15.62
C HIS A 380 -19.71 -40.50 16.42
N ALA A 381 -20.93 -40.04 16.16
CA ALA A 381 -22.12 -40.53 16.85
C ALA A 381 -22.46 -42.00 16.50
N SER A 382 -22.26 -42.43 15.25
CA SER A 382 -22.50 -43.82 14.84
C SER A 382 -21.35 -44.76 15.22
N LEU A 383 -20.10 -44.36 14.96
CA LEU A 383 -18.93 -45.24 15.04
C LEU A 383 -18.11 -45.04 16.31
N GLY A 384 -18.22 -43.92 17.01
CA GLY A 384 -17.48 -43.63 18.24
C GLY A 384 -15.99 -43.98 18.15
N ASP A 385 -15.53 -44.79 19.10
CA ASP A 385 -14.14 -45.26 19.20
C ASP A 385 -13.87 -46.62 18.55
N LEU A 386 -14.75 -47.10 17.67
CA LEU A 386 -14.55 -48.38 17.01
C LEU A 386 -13.20 -48.40 16.25
N GLU A 387 -12.58 -49.57 16.22
CA GLU A 387 -11.42 -49.84 15.40
C GLU A 387 -11.88 -50.14 13.96
N PRO A 388 -11.24 -49.55 12.95
CA PRO A 388 -11.51 -49.91 11.56
C PRO A 388 -11.20 -51.38 11.33
N ILE A 389 -11.96 -52.00 10.42
CA ILE A 389 -11.79 -53.40 10.05
C ILE A 389 -11.37 -53.47 8.58
N GLU A 390 -10.33 -54.25 8.27
CA GLU A 390 -9.91 -54.46 6.88
C GLU A 390 -10.78 -55.51 6.17
N LYS A 391 -11.32 -56.47 6.95
CA LYS A 391 -12.17 -57.54 6.44
C LYS A 391 -13.22 -57.93 7.45
N ALA A 392 -14.42 -58.27 6.96
CA ALA A 392 -15.47 -58.84 7.79
C ALA A 392 -15.02 -60.19 8.40
N PRO A 393 -15.37 -60.48 9.66
CA PRO A 393 -15.10 -61.78 10.27
C PRO A 393 -15.93 -62.88 9.58
N SER A 394 -15.44 -64.12 9.63
CA SER A 394 -16.21 -65.27 9.16
C SER A 394 -17.47 -65.46 10.02
N LEU A 395 -18.58 -65.90 9.44
CA LEU A 395 -19.81 -66.26 10.15
C LEU A 395 -20.20 -67.72 9.93
N SER A 396 -19.21 -68.59 9.68
CA SER A 396 -19.44 -70.00 9.39
C SER A 396 -19.66 -70.83 10.65
N SER A 397 -20.73 -71.64 10.65
CA SER A 397 -20.97 -72.70 11.63
C SER A 397 -21.40 -73.99 10.95
N PHE A 398 -20.86 -75.12 11.39
CA PHE A 398 -21.26 -76.46 10.93
C PHE A 398 -21.76 -77.27 12.13
N ASN A 399 -23.00 -77.79 12.06
CA ASN A 399 -23.66 -78.53 13.15
C ASN A 399 -23.59 -77.83 14.53
N GLY A 400 -23.74 -76.50 14.55
CA GLY A 400 -23.72 -75.70 15.77
C GLY A 400 -22.34 -75.43 16.36
N ILE A 401 -21.26 -75.84 15.69
CA ILE A 401 -19.88 -75.53 16.06
C ILE A 401 -19.30 -74.54 15.06
N GLY A 402 -18.74 -73.42 15.56
CA GLY A 402 -18.14 -72.40 14.69
C GLY A 402 -18.20 -71.01 15.30
N VAL A 403 -18.47 -70.00 14.47
CA VAL A 403 -18.45 -68.60 14.86
C VAL A 403 -19.64 -67.83 14.30
N THR A 404 -20.29 -67.01 15.12
CA THR A 404 -21.44 -66.21 14.70
C THR A 404 -21.69 -65.00 15.62
N LEU A 405 -22.59 -64.11 15.23
CA LEU A 405 -22.97 -62.91 15.98
C LEU A 405 -24.17 -63.17 16.89
N TYR A 406 -24.06 -62.78 18.16
CA TYR A 406 -25.16 -62.77 19.12
C TYR A 406 -25.40 -61.40 19.74
N GLY A 407 -26.67 -61.16 20.05
CA GLY A 407 -27.13 -59.99 20.77
C GLY A 407 -27.24 -58.73 19.93
N ARG A 408 -28.11 -57.82 20.37
CA ARG A 408 -28.34 -56.52 19.75
C ARG A 408 -28.37 -55.45 20.82
N THR A 409 -27.27 -54.72 20.93
CA THR A 409 -27.05 -53.69 21.96
C THR A 409 -26.59 -52.39 21.32
N ASP A 410 -26.71 -51.25 22.01
CA ASP A 410 -26.20 -49.96 21.51
C ASP A 410 -26.70 -49.67 20.07
N LYS A 411 -28.03 -49.68 19.92
CA LYS A 411 -28.69 -49.42 18.64
C LYS A 411 -28.55 -47.94 18.30
N TYR A 412 -28.15 -47.64 17.07
CA TYR A 412 -28.14 -46.29 16.54
C TYR A 412 -29.32 -46.10 15.58
N PRO A 413 -30.36 -45.34 15.98
CA PRO A 413 -31.62 -45.33 15.25
C PRO A 413 -31.54 -44.79 13.81
N SER A 414 -30.61 -43.88 13.53
CA SER A 414 -30.58 -43.18 12.23
C SER A 414 -30.09 -44.04 11.07
N ASP A 415 -29.17 -44.99 11.31
CA ASP A 415 -28.68 -45.93 10.29
C ASP A 415 -29.08 -47.40 10.58
N GLY A 416 -29.80 -47.64 11.68
CA GLY A 416 -30.27 -48.95 12.11
C GLY A 416 -29.17 -49.87 12.63
N SER A 417 -27.93 -49.40 12.73
CA SER A 417 -26.78 -50.19 13.19
C SER A 417 -26.88 -50.54 14.68
N TYR A 418 -26.19 -51.59 15.08
CA TYR A 418 -26.09 -52.00 16.47
C TYR A 418 -24.82 -52.78 16.75
N MET A 419 -24.43 -52.83 18.02
CA MET A 419 -23.34 -53.67 18.51
C MET A 419 -23.81 -55.10 18.76
N ALA A 420 -23.17 -56.04 18.06
CA ALA A 420 -23.30 -57.48 18.25
C ALA A 420 -21.98 -58.07 18.76
N THR A 421 -22.06 -59.17 19.50
CA THR A 421 -20.88 -59.87 20.02
C THR A 421 -20.60 -61.09 19.16
N TYR A 422 -19.39 -61.19 18.65
CA TYR A 422 -18.91 -62.30 17.85
C TYR A 422 -18.41 -63.40 18.77
N TYR A 423 -19.06 -64.55 18.75
CA TYR A 423 -18.80 -65.68 19.64
C TYR A 423 -18.22 -66.87 18.88
N PHE A 424 -17.34 -67.62 19.52
CA PHE A 424 -17.21 -69.05 19.25
C PHE A 424 -18.38 -69.79 19.89
N VAL A 425 -19.04 -70.63 19.11
CA VAL A 425 -20.19 -71.43 19.53
C VAL A 425 -19.86 -72.91 19.46
N PHE A 426 -20.37 -73.66 20.43
CA PHE A 426 -20.32 -75.12 20.46
C PHE A 426 -21.73 -75.65 20.72
N PHE A 427 -22.24 -76.50 19.83
CA PHE A 427 -23.65 -76.92 19.80
C PHE A 427 -24.66 -75.77 19.97
N PHE A 428 -24.51 -74.69 19.20
CA PHE A 428 -25.38 -73.50 19.20
C PHE A 428 -25.37 -72.68 20.51
N ILE A 429 -24.53 -73.05 21.48
CA ILE A 429 -24.35 -72.31 22.73
C ILE A 429 -23.14 -71.37 22.57
N PRO A 430 -23.27 -70.05 22.81
CA PRO A 430 -22.17 -69.12 22.77
C PRO A 430 -21.22 -69.34 23.95
N ILE A 431 -20.02 -69.87 23.68
CA ILE A 431 -19.05 -70.26 24.73
C ILE A 431 -18.04 -69.14 25.00
N PHE A 432 -17.40 -68.59 23.96
CA PHE A 432 -16.36 -67.57 24.11
C PHE A 432 -16.67 -66.33 23.27
N PRO A 433 -16.87 -65.14 23.88
CA PRO A 433 -16.91 -63.90 23.11
C PRO A 433 -15.51 -63.57 22.62
N ILE A 434 -15.37 -63.38 21.31
CA ILE A 434 -14.09 -63.10 20.63
C ILE A 434 -13.90 -61.59 20.47
N ALA A 435 -14.91 -60.90 19.93
CA ALA A 435 -14.88 -59.46 19.69
C ALA A 435 -16.32 -58.91 19.65
N ARG A 436 -16.46 -57.59 19.62
CA ARG A 436 -17.75 -56.96 19.29
C ARG A 436 -17.61 -56.24 17.97
N TYR A 437 -18.69 -56.21 17.20
CA TYR A 437 -18.75 -55.48 15.96
C TYR A 437 -20.02 -54.64 15.90
N ARG A 438 -19.89 -53.44 15.34
CA ARG A 438 -21.06 -52.68 14.90
C ARG A 438 -21.47 -53.19 13.52
N VAL A 439 -22.73 -53.56 13.38
CA VAL A 439 -23.25 -54.15 12.15
C VAL A 439 -24.58 -53.53 11.75
N ILE A 440 -24.83 -53.51 10.44
CA ILE A 440 -26.15 -53.26 9.85
C ILE A 440 -26.64 -54.59 9.27
N PRO A 441 -27.84 -55.07 9.66
CA PRO A 441 -28.40 -56.29 9.12
C PRO A 441 -28.78 -56.10 7.64
N THR A 442 -28.56 -57.13 6.83
CA THR A 442 -28.98 -57.19 5.41
C THR A 442 -29.79 -58.47 5.15
N ASP A 443 -30.43 -58.58 3.98
CA ASP A 443 -31.33 -59.69 3.64
C ASP A 443 -30.70 -61.10 3.72
N GLY A 444 -29.36 -61.19 3.77
CA GLY A 444 -28.63 -62.45 3.86
C GLY A 444 -27.40 -62.41 4.77
N GLY A 445 -27.26 -61.40 5.64
CA GLY A 445 -26.07 -61.30 6.50
C GLY A 445 -25.92 -59.95 7.20
N TYR A 446 -24.68 -59.48 7.29
CA TYR A 446 -24.33 -58.27 8.02
C TYR A 446 -23.32 -57.43 7.25
N ARG A 447 -23.54 -56.12 7.20
CA ARG A 447 -22.51 -55.14 6.85
C ARG A 447 -21.79 -54.72 8.12
N PHE A 448 -20.52 -55.05 8.24
CA PHE A 448 -19.69 -54.69 9.39
C PHE A 448 -19.14 -53.28 9.23
N LEU A 449 -19.26 -52.46 10.26
CA LEU A 449 -18.84 -51.05 10.25
C LEU A 449 -17.56 -50.80 11.05
N GLY A 450 -17.33 -51.56 12.13
CA GLY A 450 -16.16 -51.39 12.97
C GLY A 450 -16.14 -52.38 14.13
N LYS A 451 -14.95 -52.60 14.69
CA LYS A 451 -14.71 -53.50 15.81
C LYS A 451 -14.69 -52.73 17.13
N GLY A 452 -15.47 -53.20 18.10
CA GLY A 452 -15.55 -52.62 19.44
C GLY A 452 -14.90 -53.47 20.50
N ARG A 453 -14.60 -52.83 21.64
CA ARG A 453 -14.06 -53.50 22.82
C ARG A 453 -15.10 -54.43 23.46
N LEU A 454 -14.63 -55.55 23.99
CA LEU A 454 -15.44 -56.45 24.82
C LEU A 454 -15.93 -55.70 26.08
N ARG A 455 -17.19 -55.91 26.46
CA ARG A 455 -17.76 -55.33 27.68
C ARG A 455 -17.21 -56.06 28.91
N THR A 456 -17.38 -55.45 30.08
CA THR A 456 -17.04 -56.09 31.36
C THR A 456 -17.73 -57.45 31.50
N PHE A 457 -19.00 -57.55 31.11
CA PHE A 457 -19.73 -58.83 31.09
C PHE A 457 -19.09 -59.87 30.17
N ASP A 458 -18.69 -59.49 28.95
CA ASP A 458 -18.09 -60.43 28.01
C ASP A 458 -16.75 -60.97 28.57
N LYS A 459 -15.98 -60.14 29.29
CA LYS A 459 -14.77 -60.57 29.99
C LYS A 459 -15.05 -61.56 31.13
N TRP A 460 -16.11 -61.33 31.91
CA TRP A 460 -16.57 -62.28 32.93
C TRP A 460 -17.04 -63.59 32.30
N HIS A 461 -17.73 -63.52 31.16
CA HIS A 461 -18.17 -64.71 30.43
C HIS A 461 -16.96 -65.56 30.01
N ILE A 462 -15.89 -64.95 29.48
CA ILE A 462 -14.63 -65.66 29.20
C ILE A 462 -14.10 -66.37 30.45
N ALA A 463 -14.03 -65.67 31.59
CA ALA A 463 -13.51 -66.23 32.84
C ALA A 463 -14.33 -67.41 33.35
N ILE A 464 -15.67 -67.31 33.29
CA ILE A 464 -16.59 -68.38 33.69
C ILE A 464 -16.45 -69.58 32.74
N SER A 465 -16.44 -69.36 31.42
CA SER A 465 -16.30 -70.44 30.43
C SER A 465 -14.99 -71.18 30.60
N LEU A 466 -13.87 -70.48 30.81
CA LEU A 466 -12.58 -71.11 31.11
C LEU A 466 -12.60 -71.89 32.43
N GLY A 467 -13.23 -71.34 33.47
CA GLY A 467 -13.40 -72.02 34.76
C GLY A 467 -14.18 -73.32 34.65
N LEU A 468 -15.32 -73.31 33.94
CA LEU A 468 -16.15 -74.50 33.71
C LEU A 468 -15.42 -75.57 32.88
N ILE A 469 -14.65 -75.14 31.88
CA ILE A 469 -13.85 -76.06 31.07
C ILE A 469 -12.75 -76.71 31.91
N MET A 470 -12.02 -75.94 32.74
CA MET A 470 -11.05 -76.51 33.66
C MET A 470 -11.69 -77.47 34.66
N LEU A 471 -12.89 -77.16 35.16
CA LEU A 471 -13.62 -78.01 36.10
C LEU A 471 -14.12 -79.31 35.45
N MET A 472 -14.47 -79.28 34.15
CA MET A 472 -14.74 -80.48 33.36
C MET A 472 -13.49 -81.35 33.19
N PHE A 473 -12.34 -80.75 32.88
CA PHE A 473 -11.08 -81.50 32.70
C PHE A 473 -10.40 -81.92 34.01
N ALA A 474 -10.77 -81.32 35.15
CA ALA A 474 -10.29 -81.73 36.47
C ALA A 474 -11.10 -82.91 37.08
N ASN A 475 -12.27 -83.22 36.51
CA ASN A 475 -13.17 -84.30 36.95
C ASN A 475 -13.25 -85.47 35.93
N VAL A 476 -12.35 -85.49 34.95
CA VAL A 476 -12.04 -86.60 34.05
C VAL A 476 -10.65 -87.10 34.42
#